data_AF-A0A957GQ80-F1
#
_entry.id   AF-A0A957GQ80-F1
#
_cell.length_a   1.000
_cell.length_b   1.000
_cell.length_c   1.000
_cell.angle_alpha   90.00
_cell.angle_beta   90.00
_cell.angle_gamma   90.00
#
_symmetry.space_group_name_H-M   'P 1'
#
loop_
_entity.id
_entity.type
_entity.pdbx_description
1 polymer ?
#
loop_
_entity_poly.entity_id
_entity_poly.type
_entity_poly.pdbx_seq_one_letter_code
_entity_poly.pdbx_strand_id
1 'polypeptide(L)'
;AFTARHIERLRGRIAELSHQFIDQMQPGDDLLPAFASPIPVIIIAEMLGVPADMSQQLLDWSHAMVRMYELARTAEMEAAAVQAAVEFATYLRGYVAQRRRQPKDDLITHLIAVEEAGEKLTEDELISTCILVLNAGHEATVNVVGNGVAALLQNRGAWEQWQQDGEGLAKTAVEELLRYDTPLHQFNRWVLEDLEYGGQQFQQGTQVSLLLGAANRDPAQFANPDQLDLTREKNPHLSFGAGIHFCLGAPLARLELQTSLPILLQRLPTLELITTPRYRNTYHFHGLESLQVRW
;
A
#
# COMPACT_ATOMS: atom_id res chain seq x y z
N ALA A 1 -12.84 -11.66 -3.99
CA ALA A 1 -11.36 -11.52 -4.05
C ALA A 1 -10.75 -11.26 -2.67
N PHE A 2 -11.16 -10.23 -1.91
CA PHE A 2 -10.52 -9.86 -0.63
C PHE A 2 -10.96 -10.69 0.60
N THR A 3 -11.41 -11.93 0.41
CA THR A 3 -11.75 -12.79 1.56
C THR A 3 -10.46 -13.33 2.18
N ALA A 4 -10.45 -13.52 3.51
CA ALA A 4 -9.27 -14.01 4.23
C ALA A 4 -8.69 -15.30 3.62
N ARG A 5 -9.56 -16.23 3.20
CA ARG A 5 -9.16 -17.48 2.54
C ARG A 5 -8.48 -17.26 1.19
N HIS A 6 -8.96 -16.34 0.38
CA HIS A 6 -8.36 -16.07 -0.94
C HIS A 6 -7.02 -15.35 -0.78
N ILE A 7 -6.96 -14.37 0.12
CA ILE A 7 -5.73 -13.64 0.45
C ILE A 7 -4.65 -14.61 0.94
N GLU A 8 -4.96 -15.51 1.88
CA GLU A 8 -3.98 -16.45 2.42
C GLU A 8 -3.34 -17.37 1.36
N ARG A 9 -4.05 -17.67 0.26
CA ARG A 9 -3.48 -18.46 -0.86
C ARG A 9 -2.32 -17.75 -1.57
N LEU A 10 -2.21 -16.43 -1.43
CA LEU A 10 -1.16 -15.62 -2.03
C LEU A 10 0.16 -15.70 -1.26
N ARG A 11 0.19 -16.24 -0.03
CA ARG A 11 1.40 -16.30 0.79
C ARG A 11 2.57 -16.98 0.07
N GLY A 12 2.31 -18.14 -0.54
CA GLY A 12 3.33 -18.87 -1.28
C GLY A 12 3.89 -18.05 -2.44
N ARG A 13 3.01 -17.37 -3.17
CA ARG A 13 3.39 -16.51 -4.29
C ARG A 13 4.21 -15.29 -3.84
N ILE A 14 3.82 -14.65 -2.74
CA ILE A 14 4.57 -13.53 -2.14
C ILE A 14 5.97 -13.98 -1.72
N ALA A 15 6.09 -15.16 -1.11
CA ALA A 15 7.38 -15.72 -0.71
C ALA A 15 8.28 -16.05 -1.93
N GLU A 16 7.73 -16.66 -2.97
CA GLU A 16 8.42 -16.90 -4.24
C GLU A 16 8.97 -15.60 -4.85
N LEU A 17 8.12 -14.56 -4.97
CA LEU A 17 8.53 -13.26 -5.48
C LEU A 17 9.59 -12.62 -4.60
N SER A 18 9.45 -12.73 -3.27
CA SER A 18 10.44 -12.19 -2.32
C SER A 18 11.81 -12.83 -2.55
N HIS A 19 11.89 -14.16 -2.68
CA HIS A 19 13.14 -14.84 -2.99
C HIS A 19 13.69 -14.47 -4.38
N GLN A 20 12.82 -14.46 -5.40
CA GLN A 20 13.20 -14.13 -6.77
C GLN A 20 13.83 -12.73 -6.85
N PHE A 21 13.22 -11.72 -6.22
CA PHE A 21 13.73 -10.35 -6.28
C PHE A 21 15.00 -10.18 -5.45
N ILE A 22 15.12 -10.84 -4.30
CA ILE A 22 16.39 -10.87 -3.54
C ILE A 22 17.51 -11.52 -4.35
N ASP A 23 17.23 -12.59 -5.12
CA ASP A 23 18.24 -13.26 -5.96
C ASP A 23 18.76 -12.35 -7.10
N GLN A 24 17.98 -11.35 -7.51
CA GLN A 24 18.32 -10.42 -8.58
C GLN A 24 19.07 -9.18 -8.07
N MET A 25 18.92 -8.85 -6.79
CA MET A 25 19.55 -7.68 -6.17
C MET A 25 21.08 -7.81 -6.10
N GLN A 26 21.77 -6.68 -6.20
CA GLN A 26 23.19 -6.50 -5.98
C GLN A 26 23.47 -5.52 -4.84
N PRO A 27 24.59 -5.66 -4.10
CA PRO A 27 25.01 -4.63 -3.15
C PRO A 27 25.19 -3.28 -3.85
N GLY A 28 24.51 -2.24 -3.37
CA GLY A 28 24.44 -0.94 -4.04
C GLY A 28 23.05 -0.60 -4.58
N ASP A 29 22.17 -1.58 -4.74
CA ASP A 29 20.84 -1.37 -5.30
C ASP A 29 19.93 -0.55 -4.38
N ASP A 30 18.95 0.12 -5.00
CA ASP A 30 17.82 0.72 -4.32
C ASP A 30 16.75 -0.35 -4.03
N LEU A 31 16.47 -0.60 -2.75
CA LEU A 31 15.51 -1.60 -2.30
C LEU A 31 14.09 -1.32 -2.83
N LEU A 32 13.73 -0.05 -3.08
CA LEU A 32 12.38 0.31 -3.51
C LEU A 32 12.01 -0.32 -4.86
N PRO A 33 12.72 -0.02 -5.98
CA PRO A 33 12.46 -0.67 -7.26
C PRO A 33 12.91 -2.13 -7.30
N ALA A 34 13.94 -2.53 -6.53
CA ALA A 34 14.49 -3.87 -6.63
C ALA A 34 13.67 -4.94 -5.89
N PHE A 35 12.95 -4.56 -4.82
CA PHE A 35 12.22 -5.51 -3.97
C PHE A 35 10.82 -5.00 -3.58
N ALA A 36 10.70 -3.76 -3.09
CA ALA A 36 9.45 -3.29 -2.48
C ALA A 36 8.32 -3.06 -3.49
N SER A 37 8.62 -2.49 -4.67
CA SER A 37 7.65 -2.13 -5.70
C SER A 37 7.13 -3.33 -6.51
N PRO A 38 7.99 -4.24 -7.01
CA PRO A 38 7.52 -5.29 -7.91
C PRO A 38 6.54 -6.28 -7.27
N ILE A 39 6.72 -6.61 -5.99
CA ILE A 39 5.91 -7.63 -5.28
C ILE A 39 4.41 -7.26 -5.27
N PRO A 40 3.97 -6.15 -4.64
CA PRO A 40 2.54 -5.85 -4.53
C PRO A 40 1.90 -5.56 -5.89
N VAL A 41 2.65 -5.04 -6.85
CA VAL A 41 2.17 -4.79 -8.22
C VAL A 41 1.85 -6.09 -8.94
N ILE A 42 2.73 -7.10 -8.84
CA ILE A 42 2.48 -8.41 -9.43
C ILE A 42 1.29 -9.08 -8.74
N ILE A 43 1.22 -9.02 -7.41
CA ILE A 43 0.12 -9.61 -6.64
C ILE A 43 -1.22 -8.98 -7.02
N ILE A 44 -1.31 -7.66 -7.12
CA ILE A 44 -2.57 -7.00 -7.48
C ILE A 44 -2.95 -7.25 -8.94
N ALA A 45 -1.97 -7.34 -9.85
CA ALA A 45 -2.20 -7.72 -11.24
C ALA A 45 -2.77 -9.14 -11.35
N GLU A 46 -2.17 -10.10 -10.65
CA GLU A 46 -2.65 -11.49 -10.57
C GLU A 46 -4.05 -11.58 -9.94
N MET A 47 -4.33 -10.79 -8.88
CA MET A 47 -5.66 -10.73 -8.25
C MET A 47 -6.74 -10.13 -9.16
N LEU A 48 -6.40 -9.08 -9.91
CA LEU A 48 -7.28 -8.53 -10.96
C LEU A 48 -7.51 -9.55 -12.07
N GLY A 49 -6.54 -10.44 -12.28
CA GLY A 49 -6.53 -11.42 -13.34
C GLY A 49 -5.86 -10.91 -14.61
N VAL A 50 -5.20 -9.75 -14.58
CA VAL A 50 -4.48 -9.22 -15.75
C VAL A 50 -3.07 -9.84 -15.84
N PRO A 51 -2.46 -9.89 -17.04
CA PRO A 51 -1.12 -10.45 -17.21
C PRO A 51 -0.06 -9.74 -16.36
N ALA A 52 0.85 -10.48 -15.72
CA ALA A 52 1.88 -9.92 -14.83
C ALA A 52 2.98 -9.13 -15.58
N ASP A 53 3.17 -9.42 -16.87
CA ASP A 53 4.07 -8.65 -17.76
C ASP A 53 3.56 -7.23 -18.05
N MET A 54 2.28 -6.94 -17.75
CA MET A 54 1.72 -5.59 -17.77
C MET A 54 2.03 -4.77 -16.52
N SER A 55 2.70 -5.34 -15.51
CA SER A 55 2.98 -4.69 -14.21
C SER A 55 3.55 -3.27 -14.35
N GLN A 56 4.50 -3.05 -15.26
CA GLN A 56 5.08 -1.72 -15.48
C GLN A 56 4.05 -0.73 -16.04
N GLN A 57 3.25 -1.11 -17.04
CA GLN A 57 2.22 -0.23 -17.60
C GLN A 57 1.12 0.09 -16.57
N LEU A 58 0.76 -0.89 -15.73
CA LEU A 58 -0.19 -0.70 -14.63
C LEU A 58 0.35 0.33 -13.61
N LEU A 59 1.63 0.22 -13.27
CA LEU A 59 2.32 1.22 -12.43
C LEU A 59 2.29 2.61 -13.06
N ASP A 60 2.62 2.72 -14.35
CA ASP A 60 2.69 4.01 -15.03
C ASP A 60 1.32 4.71 -15.05
N TRP A 61 0.24 3.95 -15.34
CA TRP A 61 -1.13 4.47 -15.24
C TRP A 61 -1.51 4.87 -13.82
N SER A 62 -1.18 4.03 -12.82
CA SER A 62 -1.44 4.33 -11.42
C SER A 62 -0.74 5.61 -10.99
N HIS A 63 0.57 5.71 -11.21
CA HIS A 63 1.37 6.87 -10.86
C HIS A 63 0.83 8.15 -11.48
N ALA A 64 0.40 8.13 -12.74
CA ALA A 64 -0.22 9.28 -13.38
C ALA A 64 -1.55 9.67 -12.70
N MET A 65 -2.42 8.71 -12.40
CA MET A 65 -3.72 8.97 -11.77
C MET A 65 -3.59 9.49 -10.33
N VAL A 66 -2.69 8.93 -9.51
CA VAL A 66 -2.54 9.33 -8.10
C VAL A 66 -1.94 10.73 -7.93
N ARG A 67 -1.35 11.32 -8.98
CA ARG A 67 -0.95 12.75 -8.97
C ARG A 67 -2.15 13.68 -8.75
N MET A 68 -3.38 13.22 -9.00
CA MET A 68 -4.61 13.97 -8.67
C MET A 68 -4.83 14.17 -7.18
N TYR A 69 -4.09 13.47 -6.33
CA TYR A 69 -4.10 13.69 -4.90
C TYR A 69 -3.13 14.80 -4.46
N GLU A 70 -2.25 15.33 -5.31
CA GLU A 70 -1.36 16.41 -4.88
C GLU A 70 -2.11 17.71 -4.56
N LEU A 71 -1.61 18.48 -3.59
CA LEU A 71 -2.22 19.75 -3.19
C LEU A 71 -2.19 20.77 -4.34
N ALA A 72 -1.02 20.88 -4.99
CA ALA A 72 -0.80 21.74 -6.14
C ALA A 72 -0.70 20.87 -7.40
N ARG A 73 -1.75 20.89 -8.22
CA ARG A 73 -1.82 20.16 -9.49
C ARG A 73 -1.57 21.13 -10.64
N THR A 74 -0.72 20.73 -11.59
CA THR A 74 -0.55 21.48 -12.85
C THR A 74 -1.54 20.95 -13.89
N ALA A 75 -1.81 21.74 -14.93
CA ALA A 75 -2.68 21.31 -16.03
C ALA A 75 -2.12 20.06 -16.75
N GLU A 76 -0.79 19.92 -16.82
CA GLU A 76 -0.11 18.75 -17.37
C GLU A 76 -0.35 17.51 -16.51
N MET A 77 -0.29 17.63 -15.17
CA MET A 77 -0.61 16.53 -14.27
C MET A 77 -2.06 16.06 -14.43
N GLU A 78 -3.00 17.01 -14.55
CA GLU A 78 -4.41 16.70 -14.75
C GLU A 78 -4.64 16.01 -16.11
N ALA A 79 -4.03 16.53 -17.19
CA ALA A 79 -4.14 15.94 -18.51
C ALA A 79 -3.55 14.52 -18.58
N ALA A 80 -2.38 14.31 -17.96
CA ALA A 80 -1.76 12.99 -17.88
C ALA A 80 -2.60 11.99 -17.08
N ALA A 81 -3.20 12.42 -15.96
CA ALA A 81 -4.08 11.59 -15.15
C ALA A 81 -5.35 11.18 -15.93
N VAL A 82 -5.96 12.12 -16.67
CA VAL A 82 -7.12 11.84 -17.52
C VAL A 82 -6.75 10.86 -18.64
N GLN A 83 -5.62 11.06 -19.31
CA GLN A 83 -5.15 10.17 -20.37
C GLN A 83 -4.93 8.74 -19.83
N ALA A 84 -4.22 8.60 -18.71
CA ALA A 84 -3.98 7.31 -18.06
C ALA A 84 -5.29 6.62 -17.65
N ALA A 85 -6.25 7.36 -17.09
CA ALA A 85 -7.55 6.82 -16.72
C ALA A 85 -8.33 6.31 -17.94
N VAL A 86 -8.32 7.05 -19.06
CA VAL A 86 -8.99 6.66 -20.31
C VAL A 86 -8.34 5.42 -20.93
N GLU A 87 -7.01 5.38 -21.01
CA GLU A 87 -6.26 4.23 -21.53
C GLU A 87 -6.49 2.99 -20.68
N PHE A 88 -6.38 3.10 -19.36
CA PHE A 88 -6.55 1.97 -18.48
C PHE A 88 -8.01 1.48 -18.48
N ALA A 89 -8.99 2.38 -18.48
CA ALA A 89 -10.39 2.00 -18.64
C ALA A 89 -10.65 1.29 -19.97
N THR A 90 -10.04 1.75 -21.06
CA THR A 90 -10.15 1.10 -22.39
C THR A 90 -9.56 -0.31 -22.36
N TYR A 91 -8.38 -0.47 -21.76
CA TYR A 91 -7.75 -1.78 -21.56
C TYR A 91 -8.63 -2.71 -20.74
N LEU A 92 -9.14 -2.25 -19.59
CA LEU A 92 -10.00 -3.04 -18.71
C LEU A 92 -11.31 -3.44 -19.40
N ARG A 93 -11.94 -2.56 -20.19
CA ARG A 93 -13.14 -2.92 -20.97
C ARG A 93 -12.86 -4.06 -21.96
N GLY A 94 -11.72 -4.01 -22.64
CA GLY A 94 -11.27 -5.12 -23.49
C GLY A 94 -11.09 -6.43 -22.69
N TYR A 95 -10.49 -6.32 -21.50
CA TYR A 95 -10.25 -7.47 -20.63
C TYR A 95 -11.54 -8.07 -20.05
N VAL A 96 -12.49 -7.23 -19.64
CA VAL A 96 -13.83 -7.61 -19.20
C VAL A 96 -14.57 -8.36 -20.31
N ALA A 97 -14.53 -7.84 -21.55
CA ALA A 97 -15.14 -8.51 -22.69
C ALA A 97 -14.53 -9.90 -22.97
N GLN A 98 -13.22 -10.06 -22.76
CA GLN A 98 -12.55 -11.36 -22.83
C GLN A 98 -13.01 -12.29 -21.69
N ARG A 99 -13.04 -11.79 -20.45
CA ARG A 99 -13.43 -12.57 -19.26
C ARG A 99 -14.89 -13.00 -19.26
N ARG A 100 -15.81 -12.22 -19.83
CA ARG A 100 -17.19 -12.64 -20.08
C ARG A 100 -17.26 -13.92 -20.94
N ARG A 101 -16.33 -14.09 -21.89
CA ARG A 101 -16.28 -15.28 -22.76
C ARG A 101 -15.48 -16.44 -22.15
N GLN A 102 -14.52 -16.12 -21.29
CA GLN A 102 -13.61 -17.08 -20.66
C GLN A 102 -13.43 -16.74 -19.17
N PRO A 103 -14.42 -17.06 -18.32
CA PRO A 103 -14.36 -16.79 -16.88
C PRO A 103 -13.16 -17.48 -16.21
N LYS A 104 -12.56 -16.83 -15.20
CA LYS A 104 -11.50 -17.39 -14.36
C LYS A 104 -11.75 -17.10 -12.87
N ASP A 105 -10.93 -17.67 -11.99
CA ASP A 105 -10.97 -17.37 -10.54
C ASP A 105 -10.22 -16.06 -10.24
N ASP A 106 -10.72 -14.92 -10.72
CA ASP A 106 -10.14 -13.58 -10.53
C ASP A 106 -11.18 -12.51 -10.14
N LEU A 107 -10.71 -11.31 -9.73
CA LEU A 107 -11.59 -10.22 -9.29
C LEU A 107 -12.50 -9.73 -10.43
N ILE A 108 -11.97 -9.59 -11.65
CA ILE A 108 -12.77 -9.14 -12.79
C ILE A 108 -13.95 -10.08 -13.05
N THR A 109 -13.72 -11.39 -13.04
CA THR A 109 -14.80 -12.39 -13.20
C THR A 109 -15.84 -12.29 -12.08
N HIS A 110 -15.41 -12.09 -10.84
CA HIS A 110 -16.35 -11.88 -9.72
C HIS A 110 -17.18 -10.60 -9.86
N LEU A 111 -16.59 -9.50 -10.33
CA LEU A 111 -17.32 -8.24 -10.52
C LEU A 111 -18.31 -8.33 -11.69
N ILE A 112 -17.96 -9.04 -12.77
CA ILE A 112 -18.88 -9.33 -13.89
C ILE A 112 -20.13 -10.04 -13.37
N ALA A 113 -19.97 -11.07 -12.55
CA ALA A 113 -21.11 -11.81 -12.00
C ALA A 113 -22.05 -10.94 -11.12
N VAL A 114 -21.50 -9.91 -10.45
CA VAL A 114 -22.29 -8.96 -9.65
C VAL A 114 -23.01 -7.95 -10.54
N GLU A 115 -22.37 -7.48 -11.61
CA GLU A 115 -22.94 -6.60 -12.62
C GLU A 115 -24.11 -7.29 -13.37
N GLU A 116 -23.90 -8.52 -13.82
CA GLU A 116 -24.94 -9.31 -14.52
C GLU A 116 -26.15 -9.64 -13.64
N ALA A 117 -25.99 -9.64 -12.31
CA ALA A 117 -27.10 -9.78 -11.37
C ALA A 117 -28.01 -8.53 -11.30
N GLY A 118 -27.68 -7.45 -12.00
CA GLY A 118 -28.60 -6.39 -12.44
C GLY A 118 -28.97 -5.31 -11.42
N GLU A 119 -28.52 -5.39 -10.17
CA GLU A 119 -28.99 -4.46 -9.10
C GLU A 119 -27.88 -3.72 -8.35
N LYS A 120 -26.58 -3.95 -8.64
CA LYS A 120 -25.50 -3.51 -7.74
C LYS A 120 -24.28 -2.86 -8.39
N LEU A 121 -24.07 -3.03 -9.69
CA LEU A 121 -22.87 -2.55 -10.36
C LEU A 121 -23.17 -2.32 -11.83
N THR A 122 -22.80 -1.18 -12.37
CA THR A 122 -22.72 -0.89 -13.81
C THR A 122 -21.34 -1.29 -14.35
N GLU A 123 -21.18 -1.39 -15.67
CA GLU A 123 -19.85 -1.65 -16.26
C GLU A 123 -18.84 -0.54 -15.89
N ASP A 124 -19.25 0.73 -15.85
CA ASP A 124 -18.36 1.82 -15.44
C ASP A 124 -17.95 1.73 -13.95
N GLU A 125 -18.85 1.29 -13.07
CA GLU A 125 -18.52 1.05 -11.66
C GLU A 125 -17.61 -0.18 -11.47
N LEU A 126 -17.76 -1.21 -12.31
CA LEU A 126 -16.82 -2.34 -12.36
C LEU A 126 -15.42 -1.87 -12.72
N ILE A 127 -15.30 -1.13 -13.82
CA ILE A 127 -14.01 -0.61 -14.31
C ILE A 127 -13.39 0.31 -13.25
N SER A 128 -14.18 1.22 -12.69
CA SER A 128 -13.72 2.13 -11.62
C SER A 128 -13.26 1.37 -10.37
N THR A 129 -13.93 0.26 -10.02
CA THR A 129 -13.50 -0.60 -8.91
C THR A 129 -12.16 -1.26 -9.20
N CYS A 130 -11.92 -1.77 -10.41
CA CYS A 130 -10.62 -2.32 -10.81
C CYS A 130 -9.50 -1.27 -10.75
N ILE A 131 -9.78 -0.04 -11.21
CA ILE A 131 -8.84 1.08 -11.15
C ILE A 131 -8.50 1.41 -9.69
N LEU A 132 -9.51 1.53 -8.82
CA LEU A 132 -9.31 1.80 -7.40
C LEU A 132 -8.46 0.71 -6.74
N VAL A 133 -8.76 -0.56 -7.02
CA VAL A 133 -8.02 -1.70 -6.45
C VAL A 133 -6.56 -1.70 -6.89
N LEU A 134 -6.27 -1.37 -8.15
CA LEU A 134 -4.89 -1.20 -8.61
C LEU A 134 -4.20 -0.08 -7.82
N ASN A 135 -4.76 1.13 -7.83
CA ASN A 135 -4.15 2.32 -7.22
C ASN A 135 -3.91 2.12 -5.72
N ALA A 136 -4.89 1.56 -5.01
CA ALA A 136 -4.79 1.32 -3.58
C ALA A 136 -3.89 0.12 -3.21
N GLY A 137 -3.68 -0.81 -4.14
CA GLY A 137 -3.12 -2.13 -3.85
C GLY A 137 -1.59 -2.21 -3.80
N HIS A 138 -0.86 -1.18 -4.22
CA HIS A 138 0.61 -1.24 -4.25
C HIS A 138 1.30 -0.10 -3.50
N GLU A 139 1.02 1.17 -3.83
CA GLU A 139 1.87 2.29 -3.42
C GLU A 139 2.03 2.41 -1.89
N ALA A 140 0.95 2.17 -1.14
CA ALA A 140 1.01 2.14 0.32
C ALA A 140 1.95 1.04 0.85
N THR A 141 1.85 -0.20 0.34
CA THR A 141 2.71 -1.31 0.76
C THR A 141 4.18 -1.03 0.43
N VAL A 142 4.47 -0.47 -0.74
CA VAL A 142 5.85 -0.09 -1.13
C VAL A 142 6.46 0.86 -0.10
N ASN A 143 5.69 1.87 0.32
CA ASN A 143 6.14 2.84 1.31
C ASN A 143 6.33 2.20 2.70
N VAL A 144 5.50 1.24 3.11
CA VAL A 144 5.70 0.53 4.38
C VAL A 144 6.97 -0.32 4.36
N VAL A 145 7.26 -1.03 3.27
CA VAL A 145 8.51 -1.79 3.14
C VAL A 145 9.70 -0.84 3.20
N GLY A 146 9.68 0.25 2.42
CA GLY A 146 10.75 1.24 2.41
C GLY A 146 10.98 1.91 3.77
N ASN A 147 9.94 2.52 4.33
CA ASN A 147 10.01 3.20 5.62
C ASN A 147 10.38 2.22 6.74
N GLY A 148 9.77 1.03 6.73
CA GLY A 148 9.99 0.03 7.76
C GLY A 148 11.41 -0.51 7.78
N VAL A 149 11.98 -0.83 6.61
CA VAL A 149 13.38 -1.25 6.51
C VAL A 149 14.32 -0.11 6.91
N ALA A 150 14.06 1.13 6.47
CA ALA A 150 14.84 2.28 6.91
C ALA A 150 14.81 2.45 8.44
N ALA A 151 13.63 2.37 9.06
CA ALA A 151 13.45 2.49 10.50
C ALA A 151 14.18 1.37 11.26
N LEU A 152 14.11 0.12 10.80
CA LEU A 152 14.84 -1.00 11.40
C LEU A 152 16.36 -0.84 11.27
N LEU A 153 16.86 -0.40 10.12
CA LEU A 153 18.30 -0.21 9.90
C LEU A 153 18.87 0.97 10.69
N GLN A 154 18.08 2.02 10.89
CA GLN A 154 18.44 3.14 11.78
C GLN A 154 18.37 2.74 13.27
N ASN A 155 17.57 1.73 13.60
CA ASN A 155 17.43 1.17 14.95
C ASN A 155 17.94 -0.27 14.98
N ARG A 156 19.26 -0.47 14.83
CA ARG A 156 19.85 -1.80 14.61
C ARG A 156 19.46 -2.84 15.67
N GLY A 157 19.22 -2.43 16.92
CA GLY A 157 18.72 -3.34 17.97
C GLY A 157 17.35 -3.95 17.64
N ALA A 158 16.44 -3.22 16.98
CA ALA A 158 15.15 -3.73 16.52
C ALA A 158 15.31 -4.72 15.35
N TRP A 159 16.24 -4.45 14.43
CA TRP A 159 16.61 -5.39 13.37
C TRP A 159 17.12 -6.72 13.96
N GLU A 160 18.08 -6.65 14.88
CA GLU A 160 18.67 -7.82 15.54
C GLU A 160 17.65 -8.58 16.40
N GLN A 161 16.75 -7.87 17.09
CA GLN A 161 15.65 -8.49 17.84
C GLN A 161 14.74 -9.30 16.92
N TRP A 162 14.31 -8.74 15.79
CA TRP A 162 13.46 -9.47 14.85
C TRP A 162 14.21 -10.66 14.23
N GLN A 163 15.51 -10.54 13.95
CA GLN A 163 16.28 -11.69 13.49
C GLN A 163 16.35 -12.84 14.51
N GLN A 164 16.42 -12.53 15.80
CA GLN A 164 16.47 -13.55 16.86
C GLN A 164 15.13 -14.24 17.07
N ASP A 165 14.03 -13.49 17.08
CA ASP A 165 12.68 -14.04 17.33
C ASP A 165 12.00 -14.60 16.06
N GLY A 166 12.47 -14.18 14.87
CA GLY A 166 12.00 -14.67 13.57
C GLY A 166 10.53 -14.37 13.29
N GLU A 167 9.79 -15.38 12.80
CA GLU A 167 8.37 -15.26 12.44
C GLU A 167 7.46 -14.90 13.64
N GLY A 168 7.91 -15.16 14.87
CA GLY A 168 7.14 -14.87 16.09
C GLY A 168 6.80 -13.38 16.25
N LEU A 169 7.70 -12.47 15.82
CA LEU A 169 7.49 -11.03 15.87
C LEU A 169 6.82 -10.44 14.63
N ALA A 170 6.68 -11.20 13.54
CA ALA A 170 6.26 -10.64 12.26
C ALA A 170 4.92 -9.89 12.34
N LYS A 171 3.98 -10.39 13.15
CA LYS A 171 2.67 -9.75 13.32
C LYS A 171 2.76 -8.40 14.03
N THR A 172 3.38 -8.35 15.21
CA THR A 172 3.49 -7.13 16.01
C THR A 172 4.43 -6.12 15.39
N ALA A 173 5.55 -6.58 14.80
CA ALA A 173 6.49 -5.76 14.08
C ALA A 173 5.81 -5.05 12.89
N VAL A 174 5.00 -5.76 12.08
CA VAL A 174 4.31 -5.14 10.93
C VAL A 174 3.32 -4.06 11.37
N GLU A 175 2.51 -4.29 12.42
CA GLU A 175 1.62 -3.24 12.94
C GLU A 175 2.42 -2.05 13.50
N GLU A 176 3.57 -2.30 14.15
CA GLU A 176 4.43 -1.23 14.64
C GLU A 176 5.06 -0.42 13.50
N LEU A 177 5.54 -1.06 12.43
CA LEU A 177 6.08 -0.34 11.27
C LEU A 177 5.01 0.51 10.58
N LEU A 178 3.78 -0.01 10.46
CA LEU A 178 2.64 0.72 9.93
C LEU A 178 2.31 1.96 10.79
N ARG A 179 2.40 1.85 12.12
CA ARG A 179 2.20 2.95 13.05
C ARG A 179 3.33 3.97 12.97
N TYR A 180 4.56 3.49 13.12
CA TYR A 180 5.76 4.29 13.35
C TYR A 180 5.97 5.30 12.22
N ASP A 181 6.06 4.83 10.96
CA ASP A 181 6.20 5.68 9.78
C ASP A 181 5.04 5.44 8.81
N THR A 182 3.91 6.05 9.16
CA THR A 182 2.62 5.87 8.49
C THR A 182 2.70 6.23 6.99
N PRO A 183 2.54 5.25 6.06
CA PRO A 183 2.82 5.44 4.63
C PRO A 183 1.88 6.43 3.95
N LEU A 184 0.67 6.58 4.47
CA LEU A 184 -0.34 7.51 4.00
C LEU A 184 -0.78 8.33 5.22
N HIS A 185 -0.17 9.51 5.39
CA HIS A 185 -0.24 10.25 6.65
C HIS A 185 -1.50 11.10 6.80
N GLN A 186 -2.34 11.24 5.76
CA GLN A 186 -3.53 12.07 5.82
C GLN A 186 -4.65 11.66 4.85
N PHE A 187 -5.89 11.94 5.24
CA PHE A 187 -7.06 11.88 4.34
C PHE A 187 -7.95 13.09 4.52
N ASN A 188 -8.58 13.53 3.42
CA ASN A 188 -9.56 14.60 3.47
C ASN A 188 -10.98 14.08 3.72
N ARG A 189 -11.79 14.89 4.41
CA ARG A 189 -13.24 14.72 4.58
C ARG A 189 -13.95 16.05 4.32
N TRP A 190 -15.23 15.97 4.00
CA TRP A 190 -16.10 17.13 3.87
C TRP A 190 -17.07 17.17 5.05
N VAL A 191 -17.23 18.34 5.63
CA VAL A 191 -18.22 18.62 6.66
C VAL A 191 -19.60 18.66 6.00
N LEU A 192 -20.49 17.74 6.38
CA LEU A 192 -21.79 17.58 5.73
C LEU A 192 -22.89 18.47 6.32
N GLU A 193 -22.72 18.86 7.58
CA GLU A 193 -23.58 19.77 8.34
C GLU A 193 -22.72 20.56 9.33
N ASP A 194 -23.16 21.75 9.72
CA ASP A 194 -22.46 22.57 10.70
C ASP A 194 -22.26 21.80 12.02
N LEU A 195 -21.05 21.78 12.56
CA LEU A 195 -20.74 21.05 13.80
C LEU A 195 -19.64 21.73 14.63
N GLU A 196 -19.67 21.46 15.93
CA GLU A 196 -18.59 21.84 16.85
C GLU A 196 -17.80 20.60 17.28
N TYR A 197 -16.48 20.64 17.15
CA TYR A 197 -15.60 19.57 17.61
C TYR A 197 -14.29 20.13 18.16
N GLY A 198 -13.87 19.66 19.34
CA GLY A 198 -12.64 20.14 19.97
C GLY A 198 -12.65 21.65 20.27
N GLY A 199 -13.84 22.24 20.50
CA GLY A 199 -14.02 23.68 20.70
C GLY A 199 -13.85 24.52 19.42
N GLN A 200 -13.81 23.90 18.25
CA GLN A 200 -13.76 24.55 16.94
C GLN A 200 -15.09 24.38 16.21
N GLN A 201 -15.54 25.45 15.55
CA GLN A 201 -16.73 25.44 14.70
C GLN A 201 -16.35 25.09 13.26
N PHE A 202 -17.06 24.13 12.67
CA PHE A 202 -16.89 23.71 11.28
C PHE A 202 -18.18 23.96 10.51
N GLN A 203 -18.07 24.70 9.41
CA GLN A 203 -19.21 24.98 8.53
C GLN A 203 -19.38 23.87 7.50
N GLN A 204 -20.63 23.59 7.13
CA GLN A 204 -20.98 22.73 6.00
C GLN A 204 -20.16 23.11 4.75
N GLY A 205 -19.61 22.11 4.07
CA GLY A 205 -18.78 22.30 2.89
C GLY A 205 -17.33 22.65 3.20
N THR A 206 -16.92 22.75 4.48
CA THR A 206 -15.50 22.83 4.84
C THR A 206 -14.82 21.49 4.56
N GLN A 207 -13.64 21.53 3.94
CA GLN A 207 -12.77 20.37 3.84
C GLN A 207 -11.85 20.30 5.07
N VAL A 208 -11.75 19.12 5.67
CA VAL A 208 -10.87 18.87 6.82
C VAL A 208 -9.90 17.75 6.50
N SER A 209 -8.66 17.87 6.96
CA SER A 209 -7.63 16.84 6.82
C SER A 209 -7.47 16.07 8.12
N LEU A 210 -7.59 14.75 8.05
CA LEU A 210 -7.36 13.83 9.16
C LEU A 210 -5.89 13.40 9.12
N LEU A 211 -5.09 13.88 10.07
CA LEU A 211 -3.65 13.62 10.13
C LEU A 211 -3.35 12.28 10.82
N LEU A 212 -3.46 11.19 10.06
CA LEU A 212 -3.21 9.82 10.53
C LEU A 212 -1.81 9.64 11.11
N GLY A 213 -0.79 10.21 10.46
CA GLY A 213 0.59 10.14 10.95
C GLY A 213 0.76 10.78 12.33
N ALA A 214 0.09 11.91 12.57
CA ALA A 214 0.09 12.56 13.88
C ALA A 214 -0.68 11.74 14.92
N ALA A 215 -1.83 11.18 14.57
CA ALA A 215 -2.60 10.32 15.46
C ALA A 215 -1.82 9.06 15.88
N ASN A 216 -1.02 8.49 14.99
CA ASN A 216 -0.16 7.34 15.26
C ASN A 216 1.06 7.66 16.15
N ARG A 217 1.30 8.95 16.41
CA ARG A 217 2.32 9.46 17.34
C ARG A 217 1.69 10.15 18.57
N ASP A 218 0.37 10.06 18.76
CA ASP A 218 -0.32 10.75 19.86
C ASP A 218 0.05 10.14 21.23
N PRO A 219 0.70 10.90 22.15
CA PRO A 219 1.06 10.41 23.47
C PRO A 219 -0.15 10.12 24.39
N ALA A 220 -1.34 10.62 24.07
CA ALA A 220 -2.57 10.26 24.77
C ALA A 220 -3.02 8.82 24.43
N GLN A 221 -2.63 8.30 23.26
CA GLN A 221 -3.02 6.97 22.78
C GLN A 221 -1.88 5.95 22.88
N PHE A 222 -0.63 6.38 22.70
CA PHE A 222 0.55 5.51 22.66
C PHE A 222 1.57 5.90 23.72
N ALA A 223 1.96 4.95 24.57
CA ALA A 223 3.13 5.12 25.43
C ALA A 223 4.40 5.10 24.56
N ASN A 224 5.31 6.06 24.81
CA ASN A 224 6.55 6.26 24.06
C ASN A 224 6.33 6.22 22.53
N PRO A 225 5.51 7.13 21.97
CA PRO A 225 5.09 7.06 20.57
C PRO A 225 6.27 7.14 19.58
N ASP A 226 7.37 7.75 19.99
CA ASP A 226 8.57 7.94 19.18
C ASP A 226 9.59 6.80 19.24
N GLN A 227 9.34 5.78 20.06
CA GLN A 227 10.17 4.58 20.08
C GLN A 227 9.59 3.52 19.14
N LEU A 228 10.49 2.88 18.39
CA LEU A 228 10.16 1.71 17.59
C LEU A 228 10.14 0.47 18.51
N ASP A 229 8.94 -0.01 18.83
CA ASP A 229 8.73 -1.19 19.69
C ASP A 229 8.03 -2.31 18.92
N LEU A 230 8.82 -3.27 18.41
CA LEU A 230 8.31 -4.40 17.63
C LEU A 230 7.44 -5.35 18.46
N THR A 231 7.42 -5.20 19.78
CA THR A 231 6.65 -6.04 20.71
C THR A 231 5.32 -5.40 21.14
N ARG A 232 4.97 -4.23 20.59
CA ARG A 232 3.74 -3.50 20.94
C ARG A 232 2.48 -4.29 20.58
N GLU A 233 1.90 -4.99 21.57
CA GLU A 233 0.67 -5.78 21.38
C GLU A 233 -0.58 -4.90 21.22
N LYS A 234 -0.71 -3.84 22.03
CA LYS A 234 -1.81 -2.87 21.92
C LYS A 234 -1.40 -1.75 20.98
N ASN A 235 -1.72 -1.94 19.70
CA ASN A 235 -1.36 -1.00 18.65
C ASN A 235 -2.60 -0.54 17.85
N PRO A 236 -3.48 0.31 18.41
CA PRO A 236 -4.67 0.81 17.72
C PRO A 236 -4.33 1.94 16.73
N HIS A 237 -3.33 1.71 15.87
CA HIS A 237 -2.92 2.68 14.86
C HIS A 237 -4.01 2.86 13.78
N LEU A 238 -4.01 4.04 13.17
CA LEU A 238 -4.98 4.47 12.17
C LEU A 238 -4.42 4.43 10.74
N SER A 239 -3.32 3.71 10.49
CA SER A 239 -2.70 3.63 9.15
C SER A 239 -3.61 3.00 8.10
N PHE A 240 -4.60 2.20 8.53
CA PHE A 240 -5.65 1.65 7.68
C PHE A 240 -6.96 2.47 7.70
N GLY A 241 -6.95 3.64 8.34
CA GLY A 241 -8.15 4.45 8.56
C GLY A 241 -9.13 3.78 9.54
N ALA A 242 -10.38 4.23 9.49
CA ALA A 242 -11.45 3.76 10.38
C ALA A 242 -12.84 3.88 9.71
N GLY A 243 -13.84 3.25 10.33
CA GLY A 243 -15.24 3.33 9.93
C GLY A 243 -15.54 2.60 8.62
N ILE A 244 -16.53 3.09 7.86
CA ILE A 244 -16.99 2.47 6.61
C ILE A 244 -15.94 2.45 5.50
N HIS A 245 -14.89 3.28 5.63
CA HIS A 245 -13.76 3.35 4.70
C HIS A 245 -12.49 2.71 5.28
N PHE A 246 -12.61 1.83 6.28
CA PHE A 246 -11.47 1.02 6.72
C PHE A 246 -10.86 0.27 5.53
N CYS A 247 -9.54 0.28 5.45
CA CYS A 247 -8.80 -0.20 4.28
C CYS A 247 -9.20 -1.62 3.88
N LEU A 248 -9.79 -1.76 2.69
CA LEU A 248 -10.16 -3.04 2.08
C LEU A 248 -8.94 -3.97 1.93
N GLY A 249 -7.79 -3.39 1.61
CA GLY A 249 -6.53 -4.11 1.39
C GLY A 249 -5.78 -4.48 2.67
N ALA A 250 -6.26 -4.11 3.87
CA ALA A 250 -5.52 -4.32 5.10
C ALA A 250 -5.08 -5.79 5.33
N PRO A 251 -5.91 -6.81 5.07
CA PRO A 251 -5.46 -8.20 5.24
C PRO A 251 -4.40 -8.59 4.21
N LEU A 252 -4.44 -8.06 2.99
CA LEU A 252 -3.44 -8.31 1.95
C LEU A 252 -2.11 -7.63 2.28
N ALA A 253 -2.14 -6.33 2.61
CA ALA A 253 -0.94 -5.59 2.99
C ALA A 253 -0.23 -6.25 4.18
N ARG A 254 -1.00 -6.68 5.20
CA ARG A 254 -0.46 -7.46 6.32
C ARG A 254 0.20 -8.75 5.86
N LEU A 255 -0.47 -9.52 4.98
CA LEU A 255 0.09 -10.76 4.46
C LEU A 255 1.40 -10.51 3.71
N GLU A 256 1.44 -9.50 2.85
CA GLU A 256 2.62 -9.10 2.08
C GLU A 256 3.79 -8.78 3.01
N LEU A 257 3.57 -7.87 3.97
CA LEU A 257 4.60 -7.42 4.91
C LEU A 257 5.06 -8.53 5.86
N GLN A 258 4.12 -9.33 6.39
CA GLN A 258 4.43 -10.45 7.29
C GLN A 258 5.13 -11.62 6.59
N THR A 259 5.14 -11.63 5.26
CA THR A 259 5.82 -12.67 4.47
C THR A 259 7.15 -12.15 3.92
N SER A 260 7.16 -10.97 3.31
CA SER A 260 8.33 -10.44 2.60
C SER A 260 9.42 -9.92 3.54
N LEU A 261 9.06 -9.24 4.65
CA LEU A 261 10.04 -8.67 5.56
C LEU A 261 10.85 -9.75 6.31
N PRO A 262 10.26 -10.81 6.90
CA PRO A 262 11.04 -11.88 7.50
C PRO A 262 12.00 -12.56 6.52
N ILE A 263 11.56 -12.78 5.27
CA ILE A 263 12.42 -13.33 4.21
C ILE A 263 13.60 -12.40 3.92
N LEU A 264 13.37 -11.09 3.80
CA LEU A 264 14.44 -10.11 3.59
C LEU A 264 15.47 -10.13 4.73
N LEU A 265 15.01 -10.09 5.99
CA LEU A 265 15.86 -10.10 7.18
C LEU A 265 16.68 -11.40 7.30
N GLN A 266 16.08 -12.54 6.93
CA GLN A 266 16.74 -13.84 6.97
C GLN A 266 17.78 -14.00 5.85
N ARG A 267 17.44 -13.57 4.63
CA ARG A 267 18.29 -13.72 3.45
C ARG A 267 19.45 -12.72 3.43
N LEU A 268 19.23 -11.51 3.93
CA LEU A 268 20.21 -10.40 3.94
C LEU A 268 20.50 -9.96 5.38
N PRO A 269 21.08 -10.80 6.25
CA PRO A 269 21.15 -10.51 7.67
C PRO A 269 22.04 -9.32 8.04
N THR A 270 23.02 -9.02 7.19
CA THR A 270 23.98 -7.93 7.31
C THR A 270 23.57 -6.67 6.56
N LEU A 271 22.32 -6.59 6.08
CA LEU A 271 21.82 -5.43 5.33
C LEU A 271 22.08 -4.12 6.10
N GLU A 272 22.61 -3.12 5.40
CA GLU A 272 22.90 -1.79 5.94
C GLU A 272 22.65 -0.68 4.91
N LEU A 273 22.41 0.53 5.42
CA LEU A 273 22.18 1.72 4.60
C LEU A 273 23.50 2.22 4.01
N ILE A 274 23.52 2.52 2.71
CA ILE A 274 24.65 3.19 2.06
C ILE A 274 24.58 4.70 2.26
N THR A 275 23.36 5.25 2.22
CA THR A 275 23.09 6.68 2.34
C THR A 275 21.97 6.94 3.34
N THR A 276 21.92 8.15 3.89
CA THR A 276 20.79 8.58 4.73
C THR A 276 19.52 8.64 3.88
N PRO A 277 18.45 7.89 4.21
CA PRO A 277 17.21 7.92 3.46
C PRO A 277 16.59 9.32 3.44
N ARG A 278 15.99 9.69 2.31
CA ARG A 278 15.30 10.97 2.13
C ARG A 278 13.86 10.71 1.74
N TYR A 279 12.94 11.43 2.39
CA TYR A 279 11.51 11.36 2.06
C TYR A 279 11.17 12.24 0.88
N ARG A 280 10.28 11.76 0.00
CA ARG A 280 9.71 12.55 -1.09
C ARG A 280 8.86 13.68 -0.51
N ASN A 281 8.86 14.82 -1.20
CA ASN A 281 7.95 15.93 -0.89
C ASN A 281 6.59 15.71 -1.57
N THR A 282 5.85 14.69 -1.11
CA THR A 282 4.52 14.31 -1.61
C THR A 282 3.43 14.65 -0.60
N TYR A 283 2.27 15.12 -1.06
CA TYR A 283 1.25 15.64 -0.15
C TYR A 283 0.51 14.54 0.65
N HIS A 284 0.11 13.43 0.02
CA HIS A 284 -0.68 12.38 0.70
C HIS A 284 0.14 11.20 1.23
N PHE A 285 1.28 10.91 0.60
CA PHE A 285 2.14 9.79 0.96
C PHE A 285 3.37 10.25 1.72
N HIS A 286 3.78 9.43 2.68
CA HIS A 286 5.05 9.51 3.37
C HIS A 286 5.92 8.33 2.91
N GLY A 287 6.78 8.59 1.94
CA GLY A 287 7.59 7.54 1.30
C GLY A 287 8.97 8.05 0.91
N LEU A 288 9.92 7.13 0.80
CA LEU A 288 11.32 7.44 0.49
C LEU A 288 11.54 7.72 -1.00
N GLU A 289 12.46 8.64 -1.31
CA GLU A 289 12.96 8.89 -2.66
C GLU A 289 13.70 7.65 -3.19
N SER A 290 14.60 7.10 -2.37
CA SER A 290 15.39 5.88 -2.61
C SER A 290 15.83 5.27 -1.28
N LEU A 291 16.20 3.99 -1.29
CA LEU A 291 16.74 3.26 -0.15
C LEU A 291 17.92 2.39 -0.60
N GLN A 292 19.10 3.02 -0.76
CA GLN A 292 20.31 2.32 -1.20
C GLN A 292 20.92 1.46 -0.08
N VAL A 293 21.12 0.18 -0.36
CA VAL A 293 21.53 -0.82 0.62
C VAL A 293 22.67 -1.71 0.15
N ARG A 294 23.43 -2.27 1.09
CA ARG A 294 24.45 -3.31 0.86
C ARG A 294 24.41 -4.35 1.99
N TRP A 295 24.99 -5.52 1.79
CA TRP A 295 25.05 -6.62 2.78
C TRP A 295 26.29 -7.48 2.60
#